data_AF-A3RD68-F1
#
_entry.id   AF-A3RD68-F1
#
_cell.length_a   1.000
_cell.length_b   1.000
_cell.length_c   1.000
_cell.angle_alpha   90.00
_cell.angle_beta   90.00
_cell.angle_gamma   90.00
#
_symmetry.space_group_name_H-M   'P 1'
#
loop_
_entity.id
_entity.type
_entity.pdbx_description
1 polymer ?
#
loop_
_entity_poly.entity_id
_entity_poly.type
_entity_poly.pdbx_seq_one_letter_code
_entity_poly.pdbx_strand_id
1 'polypeptide(L)'
;RCWLAIVCVLLFSQLSSVKARGIKHRIKWNRKVLPSTSQVTEAHTAEIRPGAFIKQGRKLDIDFGVEGNRYYEANYWQFPDGIHYSGCSEANVTKEEFVTSCINATQAANQEELSREKQDNKLYQRILWRLIRELCSIKHCDFWLERGAGLQVTLDQPMMLCLLVFIWFIVK
;
A
#
# COMPACT_ATOMS: atom_id res chain seq x y z
N ARG A 1 -33.24 39.13 -19.48
CA ARG A 1 -32.49 38.91 -18.21
C ARG A 1 -32.98 37.69 -17.39
N CYS A 2 -34.08 37.00 -17.74
CA CYS A 2 -34.56 35.84 -16.96
C CYS A 2 -34.05 34.47 -17.44
N TRP A 3 -33.35 34.39 -18.57
CA TRP A 3 -32.92 33.10 -19.13
C TRP A 3 -31.74 32.47 -18.38
N LEU A 4 -30.83 33.27 -17.82
CA LEU A 4 -29.71 32.78 -17.02
C LEU A 4 -30.18 32.12 -15.72
N ALA A 5 -31.22 32.66 -15.07
CA ALA A 5 -31.80 32.05 -13.88
C ALA A 5 -32.42 30.67 -14.20
N ILE A 6 -33.04 30.53 -15.36
CA ILE A 6 -33.65 29.26 -15.80
C ILE A 6 -32.56 28.22 -16.08
N VAL A 7 -31.45 28.60 -16.73
CA VAL A 7 -30.32 27.69 -16.98
C VAL A 7 -29.63 27.26 -15.69
N CYS A 8 -29.43 28.16 -14.73
CA CYS A 8 -28.87 27.81 -13.42
C CYS A 8 -29.78 26.82 -12.66
N VAL A 9 -31.09 27.07 -12.60
CA VAL A 9 -32.04 26.16 -11.92
C VAL A 9 -32.07 24.78 -12.59
N LEU A 10 -31.99 24.71 -13.92
CA LEU A 10 -31.96 23.45 -14.66
C LEU A 10 -30.68 22.65 -14.44
N LEU A 11 -29.52 23.30 -14.30
CA LEU A 11 -28.24 22.63 -14.05
C LEU A 11 -28.15 22.06 -12.62
N PHE A 12 -28.65 22.77 -11.61
CA PHE A 12 -28.60 22.30 -10.21
C PHE A 12 -29.64 21.19 -9.90
N SER A 13 -30.77 21.15 -10.61
CA SER A 13 -31.83 20.17 -10.36
C SER A 13 -31.53 18.76 -10.91
N GLN A 14 -30.57 18.62 -11.83
CA GLN A 14 -30.13 17.31 -12.37
C GLN A 14 -29.16 16.57 -11.42
N LEU A 15 -28.58 17.25 -10.42
CA LEU A 15 -27.56 16.67 -9.53
C LEU A 15 -28.09 16.12 -8.19
N SER A 16 -29.40 16.22 -7.92
CA SER A 16 -29.99 15.91 -6.59
C SER A 16 -30.90 14.67 -6.53
N SER A 17 -30.58 13.61 -7.28
CA SER A 17 -31.26 12.32 -7.13
C SER A 17 -30.30 11.16 -6.84
N VAL A 18 -29.55 11.25 -5.74
CA VAL A 18 -29.07 10.05 -5.04
C VAL A 18 -30.01 9.76 -3.89
N LYS A 19 -31.01 8.94 -4.18
CA LYS A 19 -32.00 8.45 -3.23
C LYS A 19 -31.37 7.36 -2.36
N ALA A 20 -30.74 7.73 -1.25
CA ALA A 20 -30.28 6.76 -0.26
C ALA A 20 -31.51 6.17 0.49
N ARG A 21 -32.15 5.16 -0.10
CA ARG A 21 -33.12 4.31 0.62
C ARG A 21 -32.34 3.47 1.63
N GLY A 22 -32.60 3.71 2.91
CA GLY A 22 -31.93 3.07 4.03
C GLY A 22 -32.08 1.54 4.05
N ILE A 23 -30.97 0.85 4.25
CA ILE A 23 -30.92 -0.59 4.51
C ILE A 23 -30.83 -0.78 6.02
N LYS A 24 -31.95 -1.15 6.65
CA LYS A 24 -32.03 -1.54 8.05
C LYS A 24 -31.64 -3.02 8.16
N HIS A 25 -30.35 -3.33 8.28
CA HIS A 25 -29.90 -4.71 8.49
C HIS A 25 -29.97 -5.05 9.98
N ARG A 26 -31.04 -5.73 10.40
CA ARG A 26 -31.15 -6.32 11.75
C ARG A 26 -30.42 -7.67 11.74
N ILE A 27 -29.12 -7.67 12.02
CA ILE A 27 -28.36 -8.91 12.21
C ILE A 27 -28.60 -9.41 13.63
N LYS A 28 -29.45 -10.43 13.74
CA LYS A 28 -29.72 -11.16 14.97
C LYS A 28 -28.53 -12.08 15.26
N TRP A 29 -27.53 -11.58 15.99
CA TRP A 29 -26.43 -12.41 16.50
C TRP A 29 -26.93 -13.24 17.69
N ASN A 30 -27.12 -14.53 17.47
CA ASN A 30 -27.27 -15.50 18.56
C ASN A 30 -26.98 -16.91 18.06
N ARG A 31 -25.76 -17.41 18.31
CA ARG A 31 -25.50 -18.55 19.22
C ARG A 31 -24.04 -19.04 19.13
N LYS A 32 -23.38 -18.96 20.29
CA LYS A 32 -22.28 -19.81 20.82
C LYS A 32 -20.99 -19.94 20.00
N VAL A 33 -19.99 -19.14 20.39
CA VAL A 33 -18.57 -19.41 20.10
C VAL A 33 -18.11 -20.53 21.03
N LEU A 34 -17.72 -21.66 20.44
CA LEU A 34 -16.99 -22.73 21.11
C LEU A 34 -15.57 -22.21 21.40
N PRO A 35 -15.01 -22.32 22.61
CA PRO A 35 -13.64 -21.88 22.86
C PRO A 35 -12.70 -22.91 22.23
N SER A 36 -12.23 -22.65 21.01
CA SER A 36 -11.07 -23.36 20.49
C SER A 36 -9.85 -22.85 21.25
N THR A 37 -9.28 -23.72 22.06
CA THR A 37 -7.98 -23.62 22.72
C THR A 37 -6.95 -22.97 21.80
N SER A 38 -6.64 -21.71 22.09
CA SER A 38 -5.61 -20.94 21.42
C SER A 38 -4.25 -21.48 21.80
N GLN A 39 -3.73 -22.43 21.03
CA GLN A 39 -2.28 -22.65 20.90
C GLN A 39 -1.69 -21.56 20.00
N VAL A 40 -1.93 -20.29 20.36
CA VAL A 40 -1.62 -19.09 19.55
C VAL A 40 -0.71 -18.17 20.35
N THR A 41 0.31 -18.72 21.01
CA THR A 41 1.03 -17.95 22.04
C THR A 41 2.55 -17.92 21.88
N GLU A 42 3.10 -18.24 20.70
CA GLU A 42 4.54 -18.03 20.47
C GLU A 42 4.88 -17.62 19.03
N ALA A 43 4.22 -18.19 18.02
CA ALA A 43 4.49 -17.88 16.62
C ALA A 43 4.09 -16.44 16.21
N HIS A 44 2.95 -15.93 16.69
CA HIS A 44 2.49 -14.57 16.33
C HIS A 44 3.32 -13.44 16.97
N THR A 45 3.97 -13.70 18.11
CA THR A 45 4.79 -12.67 18.78
C THR A 45 6.13 -12.48 18.05
N ALA A 46 6.63 -13.51 17.38
CA ALA A 46 7.83 -13.43 16.53
C ALA A 46 7.57 -12.73 15.18
N GLU A 47 6.31 -12.56 14.76
CA GLU A 47 5.92 -11.94 13.48
C GLU A 47 5.90 -10.40 13.51
N ILE A 48 5.88 -9.77 14.69
CA ILE A 48 5.76 -8.30 14.83
C ILE A 48 7.13 -7.63 15.02
N ARG A 49 8.23 -8.38 14.93
CA ARG A 49 9.57 -7.76 14.99
C ARG A 49 9.88 -7.05 13.66
N PRO A 50 10.39 -5.81 13.69
CA PRO A 50 10.82 -5.12 12.47
C PRO A 50 11.86 -5.95 11.71
N GLY A 51 11.64 -6.14 10.42
CA GLY A 51 12.44 -6.99 9.54
C GLY A 51 11.97 -8.45 9.45
N ALA A 52 10.95 -8.90 10.19
CA ALA A 52 10.49 -10.30 10.12
C ALA A 52 9.97 -10.66 8.72
N PHE A 53 10.28 -11.88 8.27
CA PHE A 53 9.69 -12.44 7.06
C PHE A 53 8.21 -12.76 7.23
N ILE A 54 7.43 -12.44 6.21
CA ILE A 54 6.03 -12.83 6.06
C ILE A 54 5.99 -13.93 5.00
N LYS A 55 5.71 -15.18 5.40
CA LYS A 55 5.66 -16.36 4.51
C LYS A 55 4.23 -16.89 4.41
N GLN A 56 3.47 -16.37 3.45
CA GLN A 56 2.12 -16.81 3.09
C GLN A 56 2.14 -17.86 1.96
N GLY A 57 3.29 -18.06 1.29
CA GLY A 57 3.48 -18.97 0.17
C GLY A 57 2.96 -18.42 -1.16
N ARG A 58 2.96 -17.10 -1.36
CA ARG A 58 2.47 -16.45 -2.58
C ARG A 58 3.60 -16.25 -3.59
N LYS A 59 3.51 -16.88 -4.76
CA LYS A 59 4.45 -16.59 -5.87
C LYS A 59 4.41 -15.11 -6.25
N LEU A 60 5.56 -14.44 -6.18
CA LEU A 60 5.73 -13.06 -6.60
C LEU A 60 6.22 -12.99 -8.05
N ASP A 61 5.87 -11.90 -8.73
CA ASP A 61 6.30 -11.62 -10.11
C ASP A 61 7.54 -10.72 -10.10
N ILE A 62 8.71 -11.35 -9.97
CA ILE A 62 10.02 -10.68 -9.93
C ILE A 62 10.97 -11.44 -10.87
N ASP A 63 11.69 -10.71 -11.71
CA ASP A 63 12.70 -11.29 -12.58
C ASP A 63 14.05 -11.48 -11.86
N PHE A 64 14.41 -12.75 -11.64
CA PHE A 64 15.70 -13.20 -11.11
C PHE A 64 16.66 -13.69 -12.21
N GLY A 65 16.29 -13.53 -13.49
CA GLY A 65 16.97 -14.12 -14.64
C GLY A 65 16.60 -15.59 -14.87
N VAL A 66 17.05 -16.18 -15.98
CA VAL A 66 16.59 -17.51 -16.45
C VAL A 66 16.75 -18.61 -15.40
N GLU A 67 17.93 -18.74 -14.80
CA GLU A 67 18.22 -19.76 -13.79
C GLU A 67 17.47 -19.50 -12.47
N GLY A 68 17.46 -18.24 -12.02
CA GLY A 68 16.80 -17.83 -10.79
C GLY A 68 15.29 -18.00 -10.86
N ASN A 69 14.67 -17.65 -11.99
CA ASN A 69 13.25 -17.81 -12.23
C ASN A 69 12.86 -19.28 -12.15
N ARG A 70 13.56 -20.17 -12.87
CA ARG A 70 13.28 -21.62 -12.81
C ARG A 70 13.38 -22.17 -11.38
N TYR A 71 14.41 -21.76 -10.64
CA TYR A 71 14.58 -22.19 -9.25
C TYR A 71 13.46 -21.64 -8.35
N TYR A 72 13.13 -20.37 -8.48
CA TYR A 72 12.09 -19.70 -7.70
C TYR A 72 10.71 -20.31 -8.00
N GLU A 73 10.40 -20.64 -9.25
CA GLU A 73 9.13 -21.29 -9.62
C GLU A 73 8.90 -22.63 -8.91
N ALA A 74 9.96 -23.39 -8.65
CA ALA A 74 9.87 -24.66 -7.93
C ALA A 74 9.86 -24.49 -6.40
N ASN A 75 10.38 -23.38 -5.87
CA ASN A 75 10.69 -23.21 -4.45
C ASN A 75 10.10 -21.95 -3.81
N TYR A 76 9.20 -21.21 -4.48
CA TYR A 76 8.70 -19.91 -4.03
C TYR A 76 8.12 -19.94 -2.60
N TRP A 77 7.55 -21.07 -2.18
CA TRP A 77 6.98 -21.28 -0.85
C TRP A 77 8.01 -21.20 0.31
N GLN A 78 9.30 -21.32 0.02
CA GLN A 78 10.37 -21.15 1.02
C GLN A 78 10.71 -19.68 1.27
N PHE A 79 10.42 -18.82 0.30
CA PHE A 79 10.79 -17.41 0.30
C PHE A 79 9.73 -16.54 0.98
N PRO A 80 10.12 -15.35 1.51
CA PRO A 80 9.17 -14.39 2.03
C PRO A 80 8.34 -13.72 0.92
N ASP A 81 7.06 -13.54 1.17
CA ASP A 81 6.15 -12.77 0.31
C ASP A 81 6.08 -11.29 0.71
N GLY A 82 6.57 -10.98 1.91
CA GLY A 82 6.59 -9.65 2.50
C GLY A 82 7.55 -9.55 3.68
N ILE A 83 7.76 -8.33 4.15
CA ILE A 83 8.60 -8.02 5.31
C ILE A 83 7.79 -7.15 6.26
N HIS A 84 7.75 -7.49 7.55
CA HIS A 84 7.15 -6.62 8.56
C HIS A 84 8.11 -5.48 8.88
N TYR A 85 7.81 -4.24 8.46
CA TYR A 85 8.68 -3.10 8.71
C TYR A 85 7.88 -1.80 8.62
N SER A 86 7.87 -1.02 9.70
CA SER A 86 7.17 0.26 9.85
C SER A 86 8.18 1.39 10.08
N GLY A 87 8.96 1.74 9.05
CA GLY A 87 9.93 2.84 9.10
C GLY A 87 9.35 4.22 8.75
N CYS A 88 8.04 4.30 8.44
CA CYS A 88 7.41 5.51 7.94
C CYS A 88 7.00 6.53 9.02
N SER A 89 7.21 6.23 10.30
CA SER A 89 6.86 7.11 11.42
C SER A 89 7.87 8.25 11.64
N GLU A 90 9.05 8.17 11.02
CA GLU A 90 10.08 9.19 11.10
C GLU A 90 9.86 10.21 9.98
N ALA A 91 9.44 11.43 10.35
CA ALA A 91 8.91 12.46 9.44
C ALA A 91 9.84 12.94 8.30
N ASN A 92 11.08 12.45 8.23
CA ASN A 92 12.11 12.93 7.30
C ASN A 92 13.00 11.82 6.73
N VAL A 93 12.53 10.57 6.69
CA VAL A 93 13.33 9.47 6.09
C VAL A 93 13.24 9.54 4.57
N THR A 94 14.39 9.56 3.91
CA THR A 94 14.47 9.44 2.44
C THR A 94 14.15 8.02 1.97
N LYS A 95 13.85 7.83 0.68
CA LYS A 95 13.56 6.49 0.15
C LYS A 95 14.76 5.55 0.30
N GLU A 96 15.95 6.08 0.09
CA GLU A 96 17.21 5.35 0.16
C GLU A 96 17.50 4.93 1.61
N GLU A 97 17.31 5.83 2.57
CA GLU A 97 17.45 5.53 4.00
C GLU A 97 16.42 4.51 4.47
N PHE A 98 15.16 4.63 4.03
CA PHE A 98 14.10 3.68 4.36
C PHE A 98 14.44 2.27 3.86
N VAL A 99 14.82 2.14 2.59
CA VAL A 99 15.16 0.85 1.99
C VAL A 99 16.37 0.23 2.69
N THR A 100 17.41 1.03 2.96
CA THR A 100 18.61 0.57 3.66
C THR A 100 18.28 0.10 5.07
N SER A 101 17.46 0.85 5.80
CA SER A 101 17.05 0.52 7.16
C SER A 101 16.15 -0.72 7.21
N CYS A 102 15.25 -0.88 6.23
CA CYS A 102 14.45 -2.10 6.05
C CYS A 102 15.34 -3.32 5.84
N ILE A 103 16.36 -3.22 4.98
CA ILE A 103 17.30 -4.31 4.72
C ILE A 103 18.09 -4.67 5.99
N ASN A 104 18.60 -3.66 6.70
CA ASN A 104 19.38 -3.87 7.93
C ASN A 104 18.53 -4.54 9.02
N ALA A 105 17.30 -4.08 9.22
CA ALA A 105 16.36 -4.70 10.15
C ALA A 105 16.04 -6.15 9.75
N THR A 106 15.86 -6.41 8.46
CA THR A 106 15.58 -7.76 7.93
C THR A 106 16.76 -8.70 8.16
N GLN A 107 17.98 -8.24 7.96
CA GLN A 107 19.18 -9.03 8.22
C GLN A 107 19.33 -9.35 9.71
N ALA A 108 19.07 -8.38 10.58
CA ALA A 108 19.13 -8.56 12.03
C ALA A 108 18.05 -9.53 12.54
N ALA A 109 16.82 -9.40 12.03
CA ALA A 109 15.71 -10.24 12.47
C ALA A 109 15.84 -11.70 12.02
N ASN A 110 16.39 -11.95 10.83
CA ASN A 110 16.43 -13.29 10.24
C ASN A 110 17.85 -13.88 10.15
N GLN A 111 18.75 -13.45 11.04
CA GLN A 111 20.16 -13.84 11.03
C GLN A 111 20.35 -15.36 11.04
N GLU A 112 19.55 -16.10 11.80
CA GLU A 112 19.64 -17.56 11.88
C GLU A 112 19.27 -18.25 10.56
N GLU A 113 18.14 -17.85 9.95
CA GLU A 113 17.68 -18.38 8.66
C GLU A 113 18.70 -18.07 7.56
N LEU A 114 19.15 -16.81 7.52
CA LEU A 114 20.18 -16.35 6.60
C LEU A 114 21.52 -17.07 6.80
N SER A 115 21.87 -17.48 8.02
CA SER A 115 23.13 -18.17 8.30
C SER A 115 23.09 -19.65 7.94
N ARG A 116 21.99 -20.37 8.22
CA ARG A 116 21.84 -21.80 7.89
C ARG A 116 21.89 -22.02 6.38
N GLU A 117 21.21 -21.17 5.62
CA GLU A 117 21.13 -21.31 4.16
C GLU A 117 22.36 -20.77 3.42
N LYS A 118 23.23 -20.02 4.11
CA LYS A 118 24.47 -19.45 3.55
C LYS A 118 25.49 -20.52 3.15
N GLN A 119 25.44 -21.69 3.79
CA GLN A 119 26.48 -22.70 3.67
C GLN A 119 26.27 -23.64 2.47
N ASP A 120 25.03 -23.87 2.06
CA ASP A 120 24.69 -24.95 1.11
C ASP A 120 24.15 -24.47 -0.25
N ASN A 121 23.63 -23.24 -0.38
CA ASN A 121 22.97 -22.84 -1.63
C ASN A 121 23.17 -21.36 -2.04
N LYS A 122 24.20 -21.11 -2.85
CA LYS A 122 24.52 -19.77 -3.39
C LYS A 122 23.40 -19.18 -4.27
N LEU A 123 22.66 -20.01 -5.00
CA LEU A 123 21.58 -19.54 -5.87
C LEU A 123 20.39 -19.06 -5.04
N TYR A 124 19.99 -19.85 -4.04
CA TYR A 124 18.98 -19.46 -3.07
C TYR A 124 19.32 -18.12 -2.41
N GLN A 125 20.57 -17.95 -1.95
CA GLN A 125 21.02 -16.70 -1.33
C GLN A 125 20.92 -15.51 -2.29
N ARG A 126 21.28 -15.69 -3.56
CA ARG A 126 21.17 -14.63 -4.58
C ARG A 126 19.71 -14.22 -4.79
N ILE A 127 18.81 -15.19 -4.89
CA ILE A 127 17.37 -14.96 -5.06
C ILE A 127 16.80 -14.26 -3.83
N LEU A 128 17.08 -14.77 -2.63
CA LEU A 128 16.61 -14.20 -1.38
C LEU A 128 17.08 -12.75 -1.21
N TRP A 129 18.36 -12.47 -1.49
CA TRP A 129 18.88 -11.10 -1.43
C TRP A 129 18.25 -10.16 -2.45
N ARG A 130 18.00 -10.64 -3.68
CA ARG A 130 17.29 -9.85 -4.67
C ARG A 130 15.86 -9.57 -4.22
N LEU A 131 15.18 -10.59 -3.71
CA LEU A 131 13.80 -10.51 -3.24
C LEU A 131 13.65 -9.53 -2.07
N ILE A 132 14.54 -9.58 -1.06
CA ILE A 132 14.53 -8.64 0.07
C ILE A 132 14.65 -7.19 -0.43
N ARG A 133 15.53 -6.93 -1.41
CA ARG A 133 15.68 -5.59 -1.99
C ARG A 133 14.40 -5.12 -2.67
N GLU A 134 13.74 -5.98 -3.43
CA GLU A 134 12.46 -5.63 -4.09
C GLU A 134 11.34 -5.40 -3.07
N LEU A 135 11.22 -6.26 -2.05
CA LEU A 135 10.21 -6.11 -1.00
C LEU A 135 10.39 -4.82 -0.19
N CYS A 136 11.62 -4.42 0.09
CA CYS A 136 11.90 -3.15 0.76
C CYS A 136 11.71 -1.93 -0.16
N SER A 137 11.92 -2.05 -1.48
CA SER A 137 11.82 -0.93 -2.44
C SER A 137 10.38 -0.57 -2.82
N ILE A 138 9.49 -1.56 -2.84
CA ILE A 138 8.05 -1.41 -3.14
C ILE A 138 7.30 -0.74 -1.99
N LYS A 139 7.82 -0.84 -0.76
CA LYS A 139 7.23 -0.15 0.37
C LYS A 139 7.38 1.36 0.21
N HIS A 140 6.28 2.06 0.39
CA HIS A 140 6.20 3.51 0.32
C HIS A 140 5.62 4.07 1.61
N CYS A 141 6.07 5.27 1.97
CA CYS A 141 5.51 6.05 3.07
C CYS A 141 4.63 7.16 2.50
N ASP A 142 3.45 7.37 3.10
CA ASP A 142 2.44 8.32 2.58
C ASP A 142 2.98 9.75 2.46
N PHE A 143 3.90 10.17 3.35
CA PHE A 143 4.49 11.52 3.31
C PHE A 143 5.38 11.80 2.08
N TRP A 144 5.86 10.78 1.36
CA TRP A 144 6.59 10.99 0.10
C TRP A 144 5.67 11.44 -1.03
N LEU A 145 4.38 11.08 -0.99
CA LEU A 145 3.38 11.56 -1.95
C LEU A 145 3.10 13.05 -1.75
N GLU A 146 3.04 13.53 -0.51
CA GLU A 146 2.76 14.93 -0.20
C GLU A 146 3.91 15.88 -0.57
N ARG A 147 5.17 15.44 -0.41
CA ARG A 147 6.34 16.26 -0.76
C ARG A 147 6.52 16.44 -2.29
N GLY A 148 6.00 15.50 -3.09
CA GLY A 148 5.88 15.63 -4.55
C GLY A 148 4.64 16.41 -5.01
N ALA A 149 3.59 16.43 -4.19
CA ALA A 149 2.38 17.22 -4.40
C ALA A 149 2.52 18.64 -3.80
N GLY A 150 3.70 19.26 -3.95
CA GLY A 150 3.90 20.67 -3.68
C GLY A 150 2.99 21.52 -4.57
N LEU A 151 1.76 21.75 -4.12
CA LEU A 151 0.84 22.82 -4.47
C LEU A 151 0.93 23.32 -5.93
N GLN A 152 0.79 22.43 -6.92
CA GLN A 152 0.11 22.85 -8.14
C GLN A 152 -1.38 22.86 -7.80
N VAL A 153 -1.79 23.96 -7.16
CA VAL A 153 -3.13 24.49 -7.32
C VAL A 153 -3.25 24.84 -8.80
N THR A 154 -3.45 23.82 -9.63
CA THR A 154 -4.09 23.93 -10.93
C THR A 154 -5.55 24.25 -10.59
N LEU A 155 -5.78 25.46 -10.09
CA LEU A 155 -7.11 26.01 -9.93
C LEU A 155 -7.59 26.17 -11.36
N ASP A 156 -8.32 25.14 -11.80
CA ASP A 156 -9.01 25.00 -13.07
C ASP A 156 -8.95 26.28 -13.91
N GLN A 157 -8.00 26.34 -14.84
CA GLN A 157 -7.97 27.33 -15.90
C GLN A 157 -9.36 27.51 -16.59
N PRO A 158 -10.20 26.46 -16.74
CA PRO A 158 -11.58 26.65 -17.20
C PRO A 158 -12.53 27.30 -16.16
N MET A 159 -12.36 27.07 -14.86
CA MET A 159 -13.18 27.70 -13.80
C MET A 159 -12.94 29.21 -13.72
N MET A 160 -11.67 29.63 -13.79
CA MET A 160 -11.29 31.05 -13.79
C MET A 160 -11.82 31.77 -15.03
N LEU A 161 -11.76 31.13 -16.22
CA LEU A 161 -12.36 31.65 -17.45
C LEU A 161 -13.88 31.77 -17.34
N CYS A 162 -14.56 30.77 -16.79
CA CYS A 162 -16.01 30.82 -16.55
C CYS A 162 -16.39 32.00 -15.65
N LEU A 163 -15.71 32.18 -14.52
CA LEU A 163 -15.96 33.29 -13.60
C LEU A 163 -15.77 34.66 -14.27
N LEU A 164 -14.73 34.82 -15.08
CA LEU A 164 -14.48 36.06 -15.81
C LEU A 164 -15.57 36.37 -16.86
N VAL A 165 -16.06 35.34 -17.56
CA VAL A 165 -17.18 35.49 -18.51
C VAL A 165 -18.47 35.89 -17.77
N PHE A 166 -18.76 35.27 -16.62
CA PHE A 166 -19.92 35.64 -15.79
C PHE A 166 -19.84 37.10 -15.31
N ILE A 167 -18.68 37.55 -14.86
CA ILE A 167 -18.48 38.95 -14.42
C ILE A 167 -18.68 39.91 -15.61
N TRP A 168 -18.15 39.58 -16.79
CA TRP A 168 -18.31 40.41 -17.98
C TRP A 168 -19.77 40.55 -18.42
N PHE A 169 -20.56 39.47 -18.32
CA PHE A 169 -22.00 39.48 -18.58
C PHE A 169 -22.82 40.27 -17.54
N ILE A 170 -22.31 40.45 -16.32
CA ILE A 170 -22.98 41.24 -15.27
C ILE A 170 -22.68 42.74 -15.44
N VAL A 171 -21.47 43.09 -15.87
CA VAL A 171 -21.02 44.47 -16.03
C VAL A 171 -21.52 45.11 -17.35
N LYS A 172 -22.08 44.33 -18.27
CA LYS A 172 -22.66 44.79 -19.54
C LYS A 172 -24.19 44.72 -19.57
#